data_AF-A0A3G1KPX7-F1
#
_entry.id   AF-A0A3G1KPX7-F1
#
_cell.length_a   1.000
_cell.length_b   1.000
_cell.length_c   1.000
_cell.angle_alpha   90.00
_cell.angle_beta   90.00
_cell.angle_gamma   90.00
#
_symmetry.space_group_name_H-M   'P 1'
#
loop_
_entity.id
_entity.type
_entity.pdbx_description
1 polymer ?
#
loop_
_entity_poly.entity_id
_entity_poly.type
_entity_poly.pdbx_seq_one_letter_code
_entity_poly.pdbx_strand_id
1 'polypeptide(L)'
;MSFIFSLFGNTDKAKTSLPELEAIQSLKKQLVDVGFASDEVEFMIRSHSHKRSLLDMGTDDLRNIKELLSVQLDIARRCLNLANQKD
;
A
#
# COMPACT_ATOMS: atom_id res chain seq x y z
N MET A 1 -5.11 -14.31 -20.52
CA MET A 1 -6.12 -13.30 -20.90
C MET A 1 -5.82 -12.03 -20.13
N SER A 2 -5.20 -11.06 -20.80
CA SER A 2 -4.72 -9.81 -20.22
C SER A 2 -5.88 -8.83 -20.02
N PHE A 3 -6.11 -8.37 -18.80
CA PHE A 3 -7.05 -7.29 -18.51
C PHE A 3 -6.35 -5.95 -18.74
N ILE A 4 -6.52 -5.40 -19.94
CA ILE A 4 -6.00 -4.09 -20.31
C ILE A 4 -6.91 -3.01 -19.69
N PHE A 5 -6.28 -2.13 -18.91
CA PHE A 5 -6.85 -0.93 -18.33
C PHE A 5 -7.47 -0.03 -19.41
N SER A 6 -8.78 0.08 -19.43
CA SER A 6 -9.52 1.11 -20.15
C SER A 6 -10.32 1.93 -19.14
N LEU A 7 -9.81 3.10 -18.74
CA LEU A 7 -10.60 4.23 -18.22
C LEU A 7 -9.69 5.46 -18.00
N PHE A 8 -9.21 6.04 -19.11
CA PHE A 8 -8.84 7.45 -19.14
C PHE A 8 -10.09 8.24 -19.56
N GLY A 9 -10.74 8.85 -18.57
CA GLY A 9 -11.91 9.71 -18.72
C GLY A 9 -11.71 10.99 -17.91
N ASN A 10 -11.11 11.97 -18.56
CA ASN A 10 -11.02 13.41 -18.29
C ASN A 10 -11.91 13.99 -17.17
N THR A 11 -11.32 14.47 -16.06
CA THR A 11 -11.72 15.69 -15.32
C THR A 11 -10.66 16.06 -14.27
N ASP A 12 -10.35 17.36 -14.19
CA ASP A 12 -9.33 18.01 -13.35
C ASP A 12 -9.32 17.62 -11.85
N LYS A 13 -8.58 16.56 -11.50
CA LYS A 13 -8.10 16.34 -10.13
C LYS A 13 -6.60 16.09 -10.15
N ALA A 14 -5.89 17.16 -9.82
CA ALA A 14 -4.51 17.25 -9.32
C ALA A 14 -3.74 15.93 -9.25
N LYS A 15 -2.84 15.70 -10.22
CA LYS A 15 -1.60 14.89 -10.12
C LYS A 15 -1.55 13.92 -8.93
N THR A 16 -2.46 12.95 -8.86
CA THR A 16 -2.26 11.80 -7.98
C THR A 16 -1.03 11.12 -8.53
N SER A 17 0.09 11.16 -7.80
CA SER A 17 1.35 10.63 -8.31
C SER A 17 1.20 9.12 -8.45
N LEU A 18 0.90 8.67 -9.67
CA LEU A 18 0.87 7.26 -10.09
C LEU A 18 1.99 6.42 -9.45
N PRO A 19 3.24 6.92 -9.34
CA PRO A 19 4.31 6.17 -8.67
C PRO A 19 4.04 5.82 -7.20
N GLU A 20 3.42 6.71 -6.43
CA GLU A 20 3.12 6.46 -5.01
C GLU A 20 1.99 5.43 -4.84
N LEU A 21 1.01 5.44 -5.75
CA LEU A 21 -0.06 4.44 -5.77
C LEU A 21 0.48 3.04 -6.11
N GLU A 22 1.34 2.95 -7.12
CA GLU A 22 2.02 1.70 -7.50
C GLU A 22 2.89 1.18 -6.35
N ALA A 23 3.60 2.08 -5.65
CA ALA A 23 4.39 1.71 -4.47
C ALA A 23 3.52 1.15 -3.33
N ILE A 24 2.39 1.78 -3.03
CA ILE A 24 1.43 1.28 -2.03
C ILE A 24 0.89 -0.10 -2.41
N GLN A 25 0.55 -0.32 -3.68
CA GLN A 25 0.08 -1.62 -4.17
C GLN A 25 1.17 -2.70 -4.05
N SER A 26 2.41 -2.37 -4.39
CA SER A 26 3.56 -3.27 -4.22
C SER A 26 3.79 -3.63 -2.75
N LEU A 27 3.72 -2.65 -1.83
CA LEU A 27 3.84 -2.89 -0.39
C LEU A 27 2.71 -3.76 0.15
N LYS A 28 1.47 -3.53 -0.31
CA LYS A 28 0.33 -4.36 0.05
C LYS A 28 0.58 -5.82 -0.31
N LYS A 29 1.05 -6.08 -1.54
CA LYS A 29 1.39 -7.43 -1.98
C LYS A 29 2.49 -8.05 -1.10
N GLN A 30 3.56 -7.32 -0.84
CA GLN A 30 4.66 -7.82 0.00
C GLN A 30 4.25 -8.13 1.44
N LEU A 31 3.34 -7.36 2.04
CA LEU A 31 2.80 -7.64 3.37
C LEU A 31 1.98 -8.94 3.37
N VAL A 32 1.15 -9.14 2.34
CA VAL A 32 0.41 -10.39 2.16
C VAL A 32 1.36 -11.58 1.96
N ASP A 33 2.41 -11.42 1.15
CA ASP A 33 3.43 -12.45 0.93
C ASP A 33 4.19 -12.84 2.22
N VAL A 34 4.31 -11.89 3.17
CA VAL A 34 4.91 -12.10 4.50
C VAL A 34 3.94 -12.77 5.48
N GLY A 35 2.65 -12.86 5.15
CA GLY A 35 1.65 -13.60 5.90
C GLY A 35 0.53 -12.75 6.52
N PHE A 36 0.46 -11.45 6.24
CA PHE A 36 -0.69 -10.63 6.66
C PHE A 36 -1.94 -10.99 5.87
N ALA A 37 -3.10 -10.91 6.49
CA ALA A 37 -4.35 -11.06 5.76
C ALA A 37 -4.62 -9.83 4.89
N SER A 38 -5.16 -10.01 3.68
CA SER A 38 -5.34 -8.90 2.74
C SER A 38 -6.32 -7.84 3.24
N ASP A 39 -7.30 -8.22 4.05
CA ASP A 39 -8.29 -7.34 4.68
C ASP A 39 -7.69 -6.54 5.83
N GLU A 40 -6.75 -7.10 6.59
CA GLU A 40 -5.96 -6.36 7.59
C GLU A 40 -5.13 -5.25 6.94
N VAL A 41 -4.46 -5.56 5.82
CA VAL A 41 -3.69 -4.56 5.08
C VAL A 41 -4.59 -3.47 4.51
N GLU A 42 -5.76 -3.84 4.01
CA GLU A 42 -6.77 -2.88 3.56
C GLU A 42 -7.30 -2.01 4.70
N PHE A 43 -7.50 -2.61 5.89
CA PHE A 43 -7.90 -1.89 7.09
C PHE A 43 -6.83 -0.87 7.53
N MET A 44 -5.54 -1.23 7.50
CA MET A 44 -4.44 -0.31 7.79
C MET A 44 -4.42 0.90 6.86
N ILE A 45 -4.67 0.69 5.56
CA ILE A 45 -4.78 1.78 4.59
C ILE A 45 -6.01 2.64 4.88
N ARG A 46 -7.15 2.02 5.16
CA ARG A 46 -8.42 2.72 5.44
C ARG A 46 -8.38 3.55 6.72
N SER A 47 -7.71 3.06 7.75
CA SER A 47 -7.58 3.76 9.03
C SER A 47 -6.74 5.03 8.91
N HIS A 48 -5.76 5.06 8.00
CA HIS A 48 -4.87 6.20 7.77
C HIS A 48 -5.29 7.12 6.62
N SER A 49 -6.20 6.67 5.74
CA SER A 49 -6.77 7.49 4.67
C SER A 49 -8.00 8.30 5.09
N HIS A 50 -8.46 8.19 6.34
CA HIS A 50 -9.74 8.76 6.81
C HIS A 50 -10.92 8.34 5.92
N LYS A 51 -10.93 7.09 5.46
CA LYS A 51 -11.94 6.53 4.53
C LYS A 51 -11.96 7.18 3.13
N ARG A 52 -10.97 8.00 2.77
CA ARG A 52 -10.82 8.52 1.40
C ARG A 52 -10.25 7.44 0.48
N SER A 53 -10.65 7.47 -0.78
CA SER A 53 -10.01 6.66 -1.81
C SER A 53 -8.58 7.15 -2.04
N LEU A 54 -7.61 6.24 -2.22
CA LEU A 54 -6.23 6.61 -2.54
C LEU A 54 -6.13 7.49 -3.79
N LEU A 55 -7.06 7.31 -4.75
CA LEU A 55 -7.11 8.10 -5.98
C LEU A 55 -7.43 9.58 -5.74
N ASP A 56 -8.14 9.88 -4.65
CA ASP A 56 -8.56 11.22 -4.25
C ASP A 56 -7.61 11.88 -3.24
N MET A 57 -6.49 11.22 -2.89
CA MET A 57 -5.54 11.69 -1.88
C MET A 57 -4.42 12.53 -2.50
N GLY A 58 -3.97 13.53 -1.75
CA GLY A 58 -2.79 14.31 -2.13
C GLY A 58 -1.50 13.49 -2.00
N THR A 59 -0.45 13.92 -2.69
CA THR A 59 0.85 13.24 -2.70
C THR A 59 1.44 13.03 -1.31
N ASP A 60 1.30 14.00 -0.40
CA ASP A 60 1.82 13.88 0.98
C ASP A 60 1.06 12.82 1.78
N ASP A 61 -0.26 12.75 1.62
CA ASP A 61 -1.06 11.72 2.28
C ASP A 61 -0.70 10.31 1.75
N LEU A 62 -0.46 10.19 0.43
CA LEU A 62 -0.01 8.94 -0.17
C LEU A 62 1.39 8.55 0.32
N ARG A 63 2.30 9.51 0.44
CA ARG A 63 3.63 9.29 1.01
C ARG A 63 3.56 8.78 2.44
N ASN A 64 2.68 9.35 3.27
CA ASN A 64 2.46 8.91 4.65
C ASN A 64 1.96 7.46 4.71
N ILE A 65 1.01 7.08 3.86
CA ILE A 65 0.53 5.69 3.77
C ILE A 65 1.66 4.75 3.34
N LYS A 66 2.44 5.13 2.32
CA LYS A 66 3.59 4.34 1.86
C LYS A 66 4.61 4.13 2.98
N GLU A 67 4.96 5.18 3.70
CA GLU A 67 5.91 5.10 4.81
C GLU A 67 5.39 4.17 5.91
N LEU A 68 4.12 4.29 6.29
CA LEU A 68 3.51 3.39 7.25
C LEU A 68 3.60 1.92 6.84
N LEU A 69 3.19 1.60 5.61
CA LEU A 69 3.23 0.21 5.12
C LEU A 69 4.67 -0.30 5.02
N SER A 70 5.62 0.57 4.67
CA SER A 70 7.04 0.24 4.61
C SER A 70 7.60 -0.11 6.00
N VAL A 71 7.23 0.66 7.02
CA VAL A 71 7.61 0.39 8.42
C VAL A 71 7.03 -0.93 8.89
N GLN A 72 5.74 -1.20 8.61
CA GLN A 72 5.11 -2.47 8.98
C GLN A 72 5.80 -3.67 8.32
N LEU A 73 6.16 -3.54 7.05
CA LEU A 73 6.86 -4.60 6.32
C LEU A 73 8.28 -4.84 6.87
N ASP A 74 9.01 -3.78 7.22
CA ASP A 74 10.34 -3.90 7.83
C ASP A 74 10.27 -4.58 9.20
N ILE A 75 9.32 -4.18 10.06
CA ILE A 75 9.09 -4.84 11.36
C ILE A 75 8.78 -6.33 11.16
N ALA A 76 7.86 -6.66 10.26
CA ALA A 76 7.47 -8.04 10.01
C ALA A 76 8.65 -8.91 9.53
N ARG A 77 9.46 -8.39 8.60
CA ARG A 77 10.68 -9.06 8.13
C ARG A 77 11.68 -9.28 9.25
N ARG A 78 11.91 -8.28 10.11
CA ARG A 78 12.80 -8.41 11.27
C ARG A 78 12.30 -9.47 12.25
N CYS A 79 11.00 -9.49 12.54
CA CYS A 79 10.39 -10.51 13.40
C CYS A 79 10.57 -11.92 12.83
N LEU A 80 10.34 -12.11 11.52
CA LEU A 80 10.57 -13.40 10.87
C LEU A 80 12.04 -13.81 10.91
N ASN A 81 12.96 -12.88 10.65
CA ASN A 81 14.39 -13.16 10.73
C ASN A 81 14.81 -13.60 12.14
N LEU A 82 14.29 -12.95 13.18
CA LEU A 82 14.55 -13.32 14.58
C LEU A 82 13.95 -14.70 14.93
N ALA A 83 12.78 -15.02 14.40
CA ALA A 83 12.15 -16.33 14.59
C ALA A 83 12.98 -17.45 13.95
N ASN A 84 13.48 -17.22 12.74
CA ASN A 84 14.28 -18.19 11.99
C ASN A 84 15.72 -18.36 12.51
N GLN A 85 16.21 -17.46 13.36
CA GLN A 85 17.54 -17.56 14.00
C GLN A 85 17.53 -18.36 15.31
N LYS A 86 16.36 -18.80 15.78
CA LYS A 86 16.22 -19.59 17.02
C LYS A 86 16.22 -21.10 16.80
N ASP A 87 16.39 -21.54 15.56
CA ASP A 87 16.66 -22.93 15.16
C ASP A 87 18.17 -23.11 14.88
#